data_AF-A0A6B3Q4I2-F1
#
_entry.id   AF-A0A6B3Q4I2-F1
#
_cell.length_a   1.000
_cell.length_b   1.000
_cell.length_c   1.000
_cell.angle_alpha   90.00
_cell.angle_beta   90.00
_cell.angle_gamma   90.00
#
_symmetry.space_group_name_H-M   'P 1'
#
loop_
_entity.id
_entity.type
_entity.pdbx_description
1 polymer ?
#
loop_
_entity_poly.entity_id
_entity_poly.type
_entity_poly.pdbx_seq_one_letter_code
_entity_poly.pdbx_strand_id
1 'polypeptide(L)'
;MKNIWKYGRTGGEYAGKVLDDMLVSVPYTDQPPLEGIRADGEPLTIADQMFDPKLNQWIVLANALDHNDLNNLKAMYESLENENGDLKQINAKLMLSDVAIKQENTALKEKADSLAQINSKMMLTSLQNSKDIAEIKEQLNPASKGGE
;
A
#
# COMPACT_ATOMS: atom_id res chain seq x y z
N MET A 1 -0.04 -55.68 23.69
CA MET A 1 0.74 -54.64 22.99
C MET A 1 0.10 -53.30 23.27
N LYS A 2 0.85 -52.32 23.75
CA LYS A 2 0.38 -50.96 24.05
C LYS A 2 0.97 -49.94 23.09
N ASN A 3 0.21 -48.89 22.80
CA ASN A 3 0.69 -47.75 22.03
C ASN A 3 1.58 -46.87 22.91
N ILE A 4 2.60 -46.27 22.31
CA ILE A 4 3.43 -45.27 22.97
C ILE A 4 3.55 -44.01 22.13
N TRP A 5 3.68 -42.89 22.83
CA TRP A 5 3.91 -41.58 22.27
C TRP A 5 5.15 -40.98 22.90
N LYS A 6 5.92 -40.25 22.10
CA LYS A 6 7.04 -39.47 22.58
C LYS A 6 6.57 -38.04 22.79
N TYR A 7 6.80 -37.49 23.97
CA TYR A 7 6.40 -36.13 24.31
C TYR A 7 7.61 -35.20 24.39
N GLY A 8 7.45 -33.97 23.90
CA GLY A 8 8.45 -32.91 23.99
C GLY A 8 8.06 -31.82 24.99
N ARG A 9 8.77 -30.68 24.96
CA ARG A 9 8.33 -29.45 25.65
C ARG A 9 7.03 -28.90 25.06
N THR A 10 6.75 -29.18 23.79
CA THR A 10 5.54 -28.80 23.06
C THR A 10 5.28 -29.88 22.03
N GLY A 11 4.04 -30.36 21.92
CA GLY A 11 3.68 -31.42 20.99
C GLY A 11 4.19 -32.80 21.39
N GLY A 12 3.94 -33.75 20.49
CA GLY A 12 4.47 -35.10 20.56
C GLY A 12 4.32 -35.84 19.24
N GLU A 13 4.80 -37.08 19.20
CA GLU A 13 4.68 -37.96 18.04
C GLU A 13 4.29 -39.38 18.47
N TYR A 14 3.55 -40.08 17.62
CA TYR A 14 3.30 -41.50 17.80
C TYR A 14 4.61 -42.27 17.60
N ALA A 15 5.02 -43.02 18.62
CA ALA A 15 6.29 -43.74 18.62
C ALA A 15 6.17 -45.22 18.27
N GLY A 16 4.94 -45.76 18.21
CA GLY A 16 4.67 -47.15 17.81
C GLY A 16 3.97 -47.98 18.88
N LYS A 17 4.11 -49.31 18.75
CA LYS A 17 3.58 -50.30 19.71
C LYS A 17 4.72 -51.04 20.39
N VAL A 18 4.53 -51.28 21.68
CA VAL A 18 5.46 -52.04 22.54
C VAL A 18 4.71 -53.14 23.26
N LEU A 19 5.45 -54.12 23.81
CA LEU A 19 4.87 -55.15 24.68
C LEU A 19 4.30 -54.50 25.95
N ASP A 20 3.27 -55.13 26.54
CA ASP A 20 2.54 -54.54 27.67
C ASP A 20 3.40 -54.46 28.94
N ASP A 21 4.34 -55.38 29.09
CA ASP A 21 5.30 -55.52 30.19
C ASP A 21 6.53 -54.60 30.05
N MET A 22 6.69 -53.91 28.92
CA MET A 22 7.82 -53.02 28.70
C MET A 22 7.70 -51.77 29.57
N LEU A 23 8.79 -51.48 30.30
CA LEU A 23 8.91 -50.25 31.09
C LEU A 23 8.96 -49.04 30.15
N VAL A 24 8.02 -48.12 30.31
CA VAL A 24 7.99 -46.85 29.57
C VAL A 24 8.79 -45.83 30.36
N SER A 25 9.79 -45.22 29.73
CA SER A 25 10.66 -44.22 30.35
C SER A 25 10.62 -42.89 29.57
N VAL A 26 11.00 -41.81 30.25
CA VAL A 26 11.09 -40.48 29.65
C VAL A 26 12.01 -40.53 28.41
N PRO A 27 11.62 -39.92 27.26
CA PRO A 27 10.48 -39.03 27.05
C PRO A 27 9.24 -39.71 26.43
N TYR A 28 8.97 -40.97 26.77
CA TYR A 28 7.82 -41.71 26.26
C TYR A 28 6.71 -41.86 27.30
N THR A 29 5.48 -41.98 26.82
CA THR A 29 4.27 -42.26 27.62
C THR A 29 3.39 -43.27 26.89
N ASP A 30 2.67 -44.10 27.63
CA ASP A 30 1.61 -44.97 27.11
C ASP A 30 0.20 -44.36 27.27
N GLN A 31 0.14 -43.13 27.77
CA GLN A 31 -1.11 -42.38 27.84
C GLN A 31 -1.46 -41.79 26.47
N PRO A 32 -2.67 -42.04 25.94
CA PRO A 32 -3.08 -41.52 24.65
C PRO A 32 -3.29 -39.99 24.70
N PRO A 33 -2.98 -39.25 23.61
CA PRO A 33 -3.37 -37.85 23.45
C PRO A 33 -4.88 -37.66 23.62
N LEU A 34 -5.28 -36.46 24.03
CA LEU A 34 -6.68 -36.07 24.08
C LEU A 34 -7.26 -36.09 22.67
N GLU A 35 -8.48 -36.63 22.55
CA GLU A 35 -9.31 -36.51 21.37
C GLU A 35 -10.23 -35.30 21.51
N GLY A 36 -10.58 -34.67 20.39
CA GLY A 36 -11.49 -33.54 20.39
C GLY A 36 -11.39 -32.71 19.13
N ILE A 37 -12.03 -31.54 19.18
CA ILE A 37 -12.02 -30.53 18.13
C ILE A 37 -11.45 -29.24 18.73
N ARG A 38 -10.55 -28.60 18.00
CA ARG A 38 -9.99 -27.27 18.32
C ARG A 38 -11.09 -26.21 18.21
N ALA A 39 -10.83 -25.00 18.72
CA ALA A 39 -11.80 -23.90 18.65
C ALA A 39 -12.17 -23.49 17.22
N ASP A 40 -11.29 -23.74 16.25
CA ASP A 40 -11.44 -23.46 14.82
C ASP A 40 -12.23 -24.52 14.05
N GLY A 41 -12.64 -25.61 14.71
CA GLY A 41 -13.38 -26.71 14.10
C GLY A 41 -12.51 -27.83 13.53
N GLU A 42 -11.17 -27.71 13.55
CA GLU A 42 -10.26 -28.77 13.11
C GLU A 42 -10.02 -29.82 14.21
N PRO A 43 -9.68 -31.08 13.85
CA PRO A 43 -9.37 -32.11 14.83
C PRO A 43 -8.22 -31.72 15.76
N LEU A 44 -8.38 -31.97 17.06
CA LEU A 44 -7.30 -31.83 18.04
C LEU A 44 -6.22 -32.86 17.75
N THR A 45 -5.01 -32.40 17.42
CA THR A 45 -3.88 -33.27 17.12
C THR A 45 -2.90 -33.34 18.30
N ILE A 46 -1.97 -34.29 18.24
CA ILE A 46 -0.88 -34.39 19.23
C ILE A 46 0.06 -33.16 19.20
N ALA A 47 0.13 -32.45 18.08
CA ALA A 47 0.93 -31.22 17.96
C ALA A 47 0.33 -30.06 18.79
N ASP A 48 -0.97 -30.11 19.05
CA ASP A 48 -1.72 -29.10 19.81
C ASP A 48 -1.67 -29.34 21.33
N GLN A 49 -0.90 -30.34 21.77
CA GLN A 49 -0.93 -30.83 23.15
C GLN A 49 0.48 -30.90 23.74
N MET A 50 0.57 -30.84 25.05
CA MET A 50 1.79 -31.11 25.81
C MET A 50 1.47 -32.18 26.85
N PHE A 51 2.38 -33.13 27.05
CA PHE A 51 2.24 -34.09 28.13
C PHE A 51 2.74 -33.48 29.44
N ASP A 52 1.92 -33.51 30.49
CA ASP A 52 2.33 -33.13 31.85
C ASP A 52 2.69 -34.41 32.64
N PRO A 53 3.98 -34.69 32.90
CA PRO A 53 4.39 -35.88 33.63
C PRO A 53 3.93 -35.92 35.09
N LYS A 54 3.59 -34.76 35.69
CA LYS A 54 3.08 -34.70 37.07
C LYS A 54 1.62 -35.12 37.14
N LEU A 55 0.84 -34.75 36.13
CA LEU A 55 -0.57 -35.14 36.01
C LEU A 55 -0.72 -36.48 35.28
N ASN A 56 0.34 -36.98 34.66
CA ASN A 56 0.35 -38.18 33.82
C ASN A 56 -0.72 -38.14 32.72
N GLN A 57 -0.89 -36.97 32.08
CA GLN A 57 -1.90 -36.78 31.04
C GLN A 57 -1.47 -35.72 30.02
N TRP A 58 -2.09 -35.75 28.85
CA TRP A 58 -1.97 -34.70 27.85
C TRP A 58 -2.85 -33.50 28.22
N ILE A 59 -2.35 -32.31 27.97
CA ILE A 59 -3.07 -31.04 28.12
C ILE A 59 -3.00 -30.25 26.83
N VAL A 60 -4.07 -29.54 26.49
CA VAL A 60 -4.13 -28.69 25.29
C VAL A 60 -3.20 -27.49 25.48
N LEU A 61 -2.37 -27.20 24.48
CA LEU A 61 -1.59 -25.98 24.42
C LEU A 61 -2.53 -24.79 24.22
N ALA A 62 -2.74 -24.00 25.27
CA ALA A 62 -3.55 -22.78 25.22
C ALA A 62 -3.04 -21.74 24.19
N ASN A 63 -1.78 -21.86 23.77
CA ASN A 63 -1.11 -21.00 22.79
C ASN A 63 -0.83 -21.70 21.45
N ALA A 64 -1.51 -22.80 21.12
CA ALA A 64 -1.48 -23.30 19.75
C ALA A 64 -2.03 -22.17 18.86
N LEU A 65 -1.16 -21.46 18.12
CA LEU A 65 -1.62 -20.46 17.16
C LEU A 65 -2.68 -21.14 16.29
N ASP A 66 -3.83 -20.48 16.16
CA ASP A 66 -4.82 -20.94 15.21
C ASP A 66 -4.16 -20.90 13.82
N HIS A 67 -4.02 -22.06 13.18
CA HIS A 67 -3.38 -22.15 11.87
C HIS A 67 -4.20 -21.36 10.84
N ASN A 68 -5.52 -21.25 11.04
CA ASN A 68 -6.40 -20.42 10.26
C ASN A 68 -6.07 -18.93 10.46
N ASP A 69 -5.94 -18.48 11.71
CA ASP A 69 -5.51 -17.10 12.01
C ASP A 69 -4.14 -16.76 11.41
N LEU A 70 -3.19 -17.70 11.45
CA LEU A 70 -1.87 -17.50 10.86
C LEU A 70 -1.93 -17.40 9.33
N ASN A 71 -2.73 -18.26 8.68
CA ASN A 71 -2.93 -18.22 7.23
C ASN A 71 -3.66 -16.93 6.81
N ASN A 72 -4.67 -16.52 7.57
CA ASN A 72 -5.41 -15.27 7.33
C ASN A 72 -4.50 -14.06 7.50
N LEU A 73 -3.63 -14.06 8.53
CA LEU A 73 -2.66 -12.99 8.74
C LEU A 73 -1.64 -12.92 7.60
N LYS A 74 -1.17 -14.07 7.10
CA LYS A 74 -0.28 -14.13 5.94
C LYS A 74 -0.96 -13.57 4.68
N ALA A 75 -2.19 -13.99 4.40
CA ALA A 75 -2.97 -13.48 3.26
C ALA A 75 -3.22 -11.97 3.37
N MET A 76 -3.54 -11.47 4.58
CA MET A 76 -3.68 -10.05 4.85
C MET A 76 -2.38 -9.29 4.60
N TYR A 77 -1.24 -9.82 5.05
CA TYR A 77 0.06 -9.19 4.82
C TYR A 77 0.38 -9.09 3.33
N GLU A 78 0.17 -10.17 2.56
CA GLU A 78 0.37 -10.18 1.11
C GLU A 78 -0.55 -9.17 0.40
N SER A 79 -1.82 -9.06 0.81
CA SER A 79 -2.76 -8.05 0.27
C SER A 79 -2.28 -6.64 0.55
N LEU A 80 -1.88 -6.35 1.80
CA LEU A 80 -1.38 -5.03 2.20
C LEU A 80 -0.08 -4.66 1.50
N GLU A 81 0.82 -5.63 1.28
CA GLU A 81 2.06 -5.40 0.54
C GLU A 81 1.78 -5.02 -0.92
N ASN A 82 0.84 -5.71 -1.56
CA ASN A 82 0.39 -5.40 -2.92
C ASN A 82 -0.27 -4.01 -3.01
N GLU A 83 -1.22 -3.72 -2.12
CA GLU A 83 -1.90 -2.42 -2.06
C GLU A 83 -0.91 -1.26 -1.82
N ASN A 84 0.08 -1.47 -0.94
CA ASN A 84 1.13 -0.49 -0.70
C ASN A 84 2.03 -0.29 -1.93
N GLY A 85 2.28 -1.35 -2.70
CA GLY A 85 2.95 -1.28 -4.00
C GLY A 85 2.19 -0.40 -4.99
N ASP A 86 0.89 -0.61 -5.13
CA ASP A 86 0.02 0.18 -6.00
C ASP A 86 -0.05 1.64 -5.57
N LEU A 87 -0.18 1.92 -4.27
CA LEU A 87 -0.17 3.27 -3.73
C LEU A 87 1.14 4.01 -4.04
N LYS A 88 2.29 3.35 -3.92
CA LYS A 88 3.59 3.93 -4.30
C LYS A 88 3.64 4.28 -5.78
N GLN A 89 3.11 3.42 -6.65
CA GLN A 89 3.07 3.66 -8.08
C GLN A 89 2.16 4.85 -8.44
N ILE A 90 0.97 4.92 -7.84
CA ILE A 90 0.03 6.03 -8.04
C ILE A 90 0.66 7.34 -7.56
N ASN A 91 1.29 7.33 -6.38
CA ASN A 91 1.95 8.52 -5.84
C ASN A 91 3.07 9.04 -6.77
N ALA A 92 3.88 8.14 -7.34
CA ALA A 92 4.90 8.51 -8.31
C ALA A 92 4.30 9.14 -9.59
N LYS A 93 3.19 8.58 -10.11
CA LYS A 93 2.47 9.16 -11.25
C LYS A 93 1.93 10.56 -10.94
N LEU A 94 1.34 10.75 -9.75
CA LEU A 94 0.83 12.04 -9.32
C LEU A 94 1.92 13.10 -9.20
N MET A 95 3.09 12.74 -8.64
CA MET A 95 4.24 13.66 -8.56
C MET A 95 4.74 14.09 -9.95
N LEU A 96 4.78 13.17 -10.92
CA LEU A 96 5.16 13.50 -12.31
C LEU A 96 4.12 14.43 -12.96
N SER A 97 2.83 14.15 -12.77
CA SER A 97 1.76 15.02 -13.26
C SER A 97 1.80 16.42 -12.65
N ASP A 98 2.08 16.54 -11.35
CA ASP A 98 2.23 17.84 -10.67
C ASP A 98 3.39 18.67 -11.27
N VAL A 99 4.53 18.02 -11.55
CA VAL A 99 5.66 18.68 -12.22
C VAL A 99 5.29 19.16 -13.62
N ALA A 100 4.61 18.32 -14.42
CA ALA A 100 4.18 18.68 -15.76
C ALA A 100 3.21 19.88 -15.74
N ILE A 101 2.21 19.87 -14.85
CA ILE A 101 1.26 20.97 -14.69
C ILE A 101 1.96 22.27 -14.28
N LYS A 102 2.95 22.20 -13.38
CA LYS A 102 3.75 23.38 -12.99
C LYS A 102 4.53 23.95 -14.17
N GLN A 103 5.11 23.10 -15.02
CA GLN A 103 5.81 23.54 -16.22
C GLN A 103 4.86 24.20 -17.24
N GLU A 104 3.69 23.61 -17.49
CA GLU A 104 2.67 24.18 -18.37
C GLU A 104 2.16 25.54 -17.86
N ASN A 105 1.94 25.66 -16.55
CA ASN A 105 1.52 26.92 -15.93
C ASN A 105 2.57 28.04 -16.10
N THR A 106 3.85 27.72 -15.95
CA THR A 106 4.93 28.68 -16.23
C THR A 106 4.91 29.13 -17.69
N ALA A 107 4.81 28.17 -18.63
CA ALA A 107 4.76 28.48 -20.06
C ALA A 107 3.52 29.32 -20.45
N LEU A 108 2.37 29.06 -19.84
CA LEU A 108 1.15 29.85 -20.05
C LEU A 108 1.31 31.28 -19.53
N LYS A 109 1.98 31.45 -18.38
CA LYS A 109 2.27 32.77 -17.82
C LYS A 109 3.19 33.58 -18.74
N GLU A 110 4.26 32.96 -19.26
CA GLU A 110 5.16 33.60 -20.22
C GLU A 110 4.46 34.02 -21.52
N LYS A 111 3.55 33.17 -22.02
CA LYS A 111 2.70 33.51 -23.18
C LYS A 111 1.76 34.66 -22.89
N ALA A 112 1.13 34.68 -21.72
CA ALA A 112 0.24 35.77 -21.30
C ALA A 112 0.98 37.11 -21.19
N ASP A 113 2.17 37.10 -20.59
CA ASP A 113 3.03 38.28 -20.48
C ASP A 113 3.47 38.78 -21.87
N SER A 114 3.83 37.85 -22.76
CA SER A 114 4.20 38.17 -24.15
C SER A 114 3.03 38.81 -24.92
N LEU A 115 1.81 38.28 -24.75
CA LEU A 115 0.61 38.86 -25.36
C LEU A 115 0.31 40.26 -24.82
N ALA A 116 0.45 40.47 -23.52
CA ALA A 116 0.27 41.79 -22.91
C ALA A 116 1.28 42.82 -23.46
N GLN A 117 2.54 42.42 -23.64
CA GLN A 117 3.56 43.27 -24.26
C GLN A 117 3.24 43.59 -25.72
N ILE A 118 2.82 42.60 -26.52
CA ILE A 118 2.43 42.81 -27.92
C ILE A 118 1.25 43.77 -28.00
N ASN A 119 0.22 43.57 -27.18
CA ASN A 119 -0.95 44.43 -27.15
C ASN A 119 -0.58 45.88 -26.80
N SER A 120 0.30 46.06 -25.83
CA SER A 120 0.79 47.39 -25.42
C SER A 120 1.53 48.10 -26.56
N LYS A 121 2.43 47.39 -27.26
CA LYS A 121 3.13 47.91 -28.44
C LYS A 121 2.16 48.29 -29.55
N MET A 122 1.18 47.42 -29.82
CA MET A 122 0.16 47.66 -30.85
C MET A 122 -0.67 48.91 -30.54
N MET A 123 -1.10 49.10 -29.28
CA MET A 123 -1.81 50.31 -28.87
C MET A 123 -0.97 51.57 -29.08
N LEU A 124 0.31 51.55 -28.70
CA LEU A 124 1.21 52.70 -28.90
C LEU A 124 1.40 53.02 -30.39
N THR A 125 1.64 52.01 -31.23
CA THR A 125 1.75 52.21 -32.69
C THR A 125 0.43 52.71 -33.28
N SER A 126 -0.72 52.20 -32.84
CA SER A 126 -2.02 52.68 -33.31
C SER A 126 -2.27 54.14 -32.95
N LEU A 127 -1.90 54.56 -31.74
CA LEU A 127 -1.97 55.96 -31.31
C LEU A 127 -1.06 56.85 -32.15
N GLN A 128 0.17 56.42 -32.40
CA GLN A 128 1.12 57.16 -33.24
C GLN A 128 0.61 57.29 -34.67
N ASN A 129 0.16 56.19 -35.29
CA ASN A 129 -0.43 56.21 -36.64
C ASN A 129 -1.64 57.16 -36.71
N SER A 130 -2.48 57.17 -35.67
CA SER A 130 -3.64 58.08 -35.62
C SER A 130 -3.21 59.55 -35.59
N LYS A 131 -2.13 59.86 -34.85
CA LYS A 131 -1.53 61.20 -34.81
C LYS A 131 -0.92 61.59 -36.16
N ASP A 132 -0.11 60.71 -36.75
CA ASP A 132 0.54 60.95 -38.05
C ASP A 132 -0.51 61.21 -39.15
N ILE A 133 -1.61 60.43 -39.16
CA ILE A 133 -2.73 60.63 -40.09
C ILE A 133 -3.37 62.01 -39.90
N ALA A 134 -3.54 62.47 -38.65
CA ALA A 134 -4.12 63.78 -38.37
C ALA A 134 -3.21 64.91 -38.85
N GLU A 135 -1.90 64.81 -38.62
CA GLU A 135 -0.90 65.79 -39.08
C GLU A 135 -0.84 65.86 -40.62
N ILE A 136 -0.83 64.71 -41.30
CA ILE A 136 -0.87 64.65 -42.77
C ILE A 136 -2.15 65.31 -43.32
N LYS A 137 -3.31 65.07 -42.68
CA LYS A 137 -4.57 65.71 -43.08
C LYS A 137 -4.52 67.23 -42.94
N GLU A 138 -3.90 67.76 -41.88
CA GLU A 138 -3.74 69.21 -41.71
C GLU A 138 -2.81 69.79 -42.80
N GLN A 139 -1.72 69.10 -43.13
CA GLN A 139 -0.79 69.53 -44.18
C GLN A 139 -1.40 69.52 -45.59
N LEU A 140 -2.30 68.58 -45.89
CA LEU A 140 -2.97 68.46 -47.19
C LEU A 140 -4.10 69.49 -47.40
N ASN A 141 -4.62 70.10 -46.33
CA ASN A 141 -5.68 71.12 -46.37
C ASN A 141 -5.21 72.48 -45.81
N PRO A 142 -4.21 73.14 -46.41
CA PRO A 142 -3.67 74.41 -45.90
C PRO A 142 -4.65 75.60 -46.03
N ALA A 143 -5.72 75.48 -46.81
CA ALA A 143 -6.59 76.58 -47.24
C ALA A 143 -7.67 77.04 -46.23
N SER A 144 -7.70 76.58 -44.98
CA SER A 144 -8.70 77.04 -43.98
C SER A 144 -8.19 78.10 -42.99
N LYS A 145 -6.91 78.51 -43.06
CA LYS A 145 -6.34 79.51 -42.14
C LYS A 145 -6.00 80.86 -42.78
N GLY A 146 -6.40 81.10 -44.03
CA GLY A 146 -6.20 82.38 -44.71
C GLY A 146 -7.26 82.62 -45.77
N GLY A 147 -8.35 83.25 -45.38
CA GLY A 147 -9.44 83.67 -46.27
C GLY A 147 -10.33 84.65 -45.52
N GLU A 148 -10.04 85.93 -45.78
CA GLU A 148 -10.81 87.19 -45.59
C GLU A 148 -11.89 87.29 -44.49
#